data_AF-A0A3D3H7X9-F1
#
_entry.id   AF-A0A3D3H7X9-F1
#
_cell.length_a   1.000
_cell.length_b   1.000
_cell.length_c   1.000
_cell.angle_alpha   90.00
_cell.angle_beta   90.00
_cell.angle_gamma   90.00
#
_symmetry.space_group_name_H-M   'P 1'
#
loop_
_entity.id
_entity.type
_entity.pdbx_description
1 polymer ?
#
loop_
_entity_poly.entity_id
_entity_poly.type
_entity_poly.pdbx_seq_one_letter_code
_entity_poly.pdbx_strand_id
1 'polypeptide(L)'
;MSGGIAGSVVPSTLRRRPLSRLLAGRRPRLIRLAAYRLVSDELILDGNSRQNLATFCQTWLEPEVRDLMRETLDKNMVDKDEYPQTAAIEARCVHILADLWNSPEAENTLGTSTTGSSEAAMLGGMALLWKW
;
A
#
# COMPACT_ATOMS: atom_id res chain seq x y z
N MET A 1 -31.50 -33.97 11.65
CA MET A 1 -31.26 -33.71 10.22
C MET A 1 -30.18 -32.64 10.14
N SER A 2 -28.93 -33.07 9.96
CA SER A 2 -27.75 -32.22 9.96
C SER A 2 -27.63 -31.47 8.63
N GLY A 3 -27.61 -30.14 8.70
CA GLY A 3 -27.39 -29.26 7.55
C GLY A 3 -25.94 -29.35 7.07
N GLY A 4 -25.77 -29.84 5.84
CA GLY A 4 -24.48 -30.01 5.18
C GLY A 4 -23.84 -28.67 4.80
N ILE A 5 -22.54 -28.60 5.07
CA ILE A 5 -21.64 -27.49 4.81
C ILE A 5 -21.54 -27.26 3.30
N ALA A 6 -21.77 -26.03 2.85
CA ALA A 6 -21.67 -25.63 1.45
C ALA A 6 -20.25 -25.91 0.91
N GLY A 7 -20.15 -26.91 0.02
CA GLY A 7 -18.90 -27.34 -0.61
C GLY A 7 -18.26 -26.25 -1.47
N SER A 8 -16.92 -26.27 -1.51
CA SER A 8 -16.08 -25.30 -2.21
C SER A 8 -16.49 -25.12 -3.68
N VAL A 9 -16.82 -23.87 -4.06
CA VAL A 9 -17.18 -23.47 -5.43
C VAL A 9 -16.00 -23.57 -6.42
N VAL A 10 -14.80 -23.94 -5.96
CA VAL A 10 -13.61 -24.07 -6.79
C VAL A 10 -13.31 -25.56 -7.01
N PRO A 11 -13.45 -26.07 -8.25
CA PRO A 11 -13.06 -27.45 -8.59
C PRO A 11 -11.64 -27.78 -8.15
N SER A 12 -11.43 -28.98 -7.57
CA SER A 12 -10.12 -29.47 -7.09
C SER A 12 -9.02 -29.46 -8.16
N THR A 13 -9.40 -29.49 -9.44
CA THR A 13 -8.51 -29.41 -10.61
C THR A 13 -7.82 -28.05 -10.78
N LEU A 14 -8.38 -26.99 -10.22
CA LEU A 14 -7.83 -25.64 -10.24
C LEU A 14 -6.84 -25.39 -9.10
N ARG A 15 -6.83 -26.25 -8.07
CA ARG A 15 -6.01 -26.07 -6.87
C ARG A 15 -4.55 -26.55 -7.03
N ARG A 16 -4.25 -27.32 -8.08
CA ARG A 16 -2.94 -27.94 -8.34
C ARG A 16 -2.15 -27.33 -9.50
N ARG A 17 -2.71 -26.33 -10.18
CA ARG A 17 -2.06 -25.72 -11.35
C ARG A 17 -1.47 -24.36 -10.95
N PRO A 18 -0.27 -24.01 -11.43
CA PRO A 18 0.29 -22.68 -11.19
C PRO A 18 -0.65 -21.61 -11.76
N LEU A 19 -0.81 -20.50 -11.02
CA LEU A 19 -1.70 -19.36 -11.32
C LEU A 19 -1.64 -18.93 -12.80
N SER A 20 -0.44 -18.94 -13.39
CA SER A 20 -0.20 -18.60 -14.79
C SER A 20 -0.99 -19.44 -15.81
N ARG A 21 -1.29 -20.71 -15.51
CA ARG A 21 -2.02 -21.62 -16.43
C ARG A 21 -3.53 -21.62 -16.24
N LEU A 22 -4.02 -21.12 -15.12
CA LEU A 22 -5.46 -21.04 -14.83
C LEU A 22 -6.17 -19.92 -15.58
N LEU A 23 -5.45 -18.81 -15.80
CA LEU A 23 -6.00 -17.57 -16.35
C LEU A 23 -6.23 -17.62 -17.88
N ALA A 24 -5.76 -18.68 -18.56
CA ALA A 24 -5.80 -18.79 -20.02
C ALA A 24 -7.17 -19.17 -20.63
N GLY A 25 -8.19 -19.52 -19.82
CA GLY A 25 -9.45 -20.12 -20.31
C GLY A 25 -10.70 -19.25 -20.21
N ARG A 26 -11.05 -18.53 -21.29
CA ARG A 26 -12.31 -17.83 -21.67
C ARG A 26 -13.58 -17.88 -20.77
N ARG A 27 -13.54 -17.52 -19.48
CA ARG A 27 -14.73 -17.14 -18.66
C ARG A 27 -14.42 -16.01 -17.65
N PRO A 28 -14.49 -14.72 -18.06
CA PRO A 28 -13.87 -13.60 -17.32
C PRO A 28 -14.34 -13.39 -15.87
N ARG A 29 -15.65 -13.54 -15.58
CA ARG A 29 -16.19 -13.29 -14.23
C ARG A 29 -15.83 -14.39 -13.23
N LEU A 30 -15.86 -15.65 -13.65
CA LEU A 30 -15.46 -16.80 -12.82
C LEU A 30 -13.95 -16.77 -12.54
N ILE A 31 -13.16 -16.26 -13.49
CA ILE A 31 -11.70 -16.12 -13.33
C ILE A 31 -11.35 -15.08 -12.25
N ARG A 32 -12.03 -13.92 -12.19
CA ARG A 32 -11.69 -12.87 -11.21
C ARG A 32 -11.86 -13.35 -9.76
N LEU A 33 -13.00 -13.96 -9.44
CA LEU A 33 -13.25 -14.48 -8.09
C LEU A 33 -12.34 -15.65 -7.76
N ALA A 34 -12.07 -16.54 -8.73
CA ALA A 34 -11.12 -17.63 -8.54
C ALA A 34 -9.69 -17.12 -8.31
N ALA A 35 -9.24 -16.14 -9.08
CA ALA A 35 -7.92 -15.52 -8.92
C ALA A 35 -7.79 -14.84 -7.55
N TYR A 36 -8.79 -14.06 -7.15
CA TYR A 36 -8.84 -13.45 -5.82
C TYR A 36 -8.71 -14.52 -4.73
N ARG A 37 -9.56 -15.56 -4.76
CA ARG A 37 -9.53 -16.62 -3.74
C ARG A 37 -8.22 -17.38 -3.71
N LEU A 38 -7.64 -17.70 -4.87
CA LEU A 38 -6.36 -18.40 -4.93
C LEU A 38 -5.24 -17.59 -4.28
N VAL A 39 -5.14 -16.30 -4.62
CA VAL A 39 -4.12 -15.41 -4.02
C VAL A 39 -4.40 -15.20 -2.53
N SER A 40 -5.66 -14.99 -2.14
CA SER A 40 -6.03 -14.85 -0.73
C SER A 40 -5.72 -16.09 0.10
N ASP A 41 -6.00 -17.29 -0.42
CA ASP A 41 -5.72 -18.55 0.27
C ASP A 41 -4.21 -18.78 0.44
N GLU A 42 -3.40 -18.37 -0.54
CA GLU A 42 -1.93 -18.43 -0.46
C GLU A 42 -1.38 -17.50 0.63
N LEU A 43 -1.92 -16.29 0.73
CA LEU A 43 -1.51 -15.29 1.75
C LEU A 43 -1.88 -15.69 3.18
N ILE A 44 -2.73 -16.70 3.41
CA ILE A 44 -3.00 -17.23 4.77
C ILE A 44 -1.73 -17.88 5.37
N LEU A 45 -0.77 -18.28 4.53
CA LEU A 45 0.51 -18.84 4.97
C LEU A 45 1.48 -17.79 5.52
N ASP A 46 1.23 -16.51 5.26
CA ASP A 46 1.98 -15.43 5.90
C ASP A 46 1.66 -15.38 7.40
N GLY A 47 2.67 -15.03 8.19
CA GLY A 47 2.49 -14.81 9.62
C GLY A 47 1.52 -13.66 9.90
N ASN A 48 0.84 -13.72 11.05
CA ASN A 48 0.01 -12.61 11.48
C ASN A 48 0.88 -11.37 11.73
N SER A 49 0.64 -10.29 10.98
CA SER A 49 1.45 -9.07 11.05
C SER A 49 1.48 -8.44 12.45
N ARG A 50 0.42 -8.59 13.25
CA ARG A 50 0.38 -8.10 14.64
C ARG A 50 1.29 -8.87 15.58
N GLN A 51 1.70 -10.08 15.19
CA GLN A 51 2.63 -10.92 15.94
C GLN A 51 4.08 -10.80 15.43
N ASN A 52 4.31 -10.01 14.37
CA ASN A 52 5.64 -9.76 13.87
C ASN A 52 6.35 -8.71 14.72
N LEU A 53 7.24 -9.16 15.62
CA LEU A 53 8.06 -8.30 16.48
C LEU A 53 9.39 -7.88 15.85
N ALA A 54 9.68 -8.31 14.62
CA ALA A 54 10.93 -8.03 13.92
C ALA A 54 10.87 -6.79 13.01
N THR A 55 9.68 -6.20 12.81
CA THR A 55 9.48 -5.06 11.92
C THR A 55 9.30 -3.76 12.69
N PHE A 56 9.77 -2.66 12.09
CA PHE A 56 9.47 -1.29 12.53
C PHE A 56 8.25 -0.70 11.80
N CYS A 57 7.75 -1.36 10.75
CA CYS A 57 6.60 -0.86 9.99
C CYS A 57 5.30 -1.02 10.77
N GLN A 58 4.40 -0.06 10.59
CA GLN A 58 3.07 -0.07 11.22
C GLN A 58 2.23 -1.28 10.74
N THR A 59 1.68 -2.05 11.66
CA THR A 59 0.84 -3.24 11.36
C THR A 59 -0.62 -3.11 11.77
N TRP A 60 -1.02 -1.94 12.29
CA TRP A 60 -2.41 -1.63 12.61
C TRP A 60 -2.73 -0.16 12.35
N LEU A 61 -3.92 0.12 11.84
CA LEU A 61 -4.44 1.46 11.59
C LEU A 61 -5.89 1.53 12.06
N GLU A 62 -6.29 2.72 12.51
CA GLU A 62 -7.67 3.05 12.87
C GLU A 62 -8.61 2.87 11.64
N PRO A 63 -9.90 2.52 11.86
CA PRO A 63 -10.86 2.36 10.77
C PRO A 63 -10.93 3.54 9.80
N GLU A 64 -10.93 4.75 10.34
CA GLU A 64 -11.05 6.01 9.60
C GLU A 64 -9.85 6.20 8.66
N VAL A 65 -8.65 5.83 9.10
CA VAL A 65 -7.44 5.87 8.26
C VAL A 65 -7.54 4.88 7.11
N ARG A 66 -8.05 3.66 7.36
CA ARG A 66 -8.20 2.63 6.31
C ARG A 66 -9.25 3.04 5.28
N ASP A 67 -10.33 3.68 5.71
CA ASP A 67 -11.37 4.16 4.81
C ASP A 67 -10.83 5.29 3.93
N LEU A 68 -10.11 6.26 4.50
CA LEU A 68 -9.45 7.31 3.74
C LEU A 68 -8.44 6.76 2.71
N MET A 69 -7.63 5.76 3.09
CA MET A 69 -6.70 5.10 2.16
C MET A 69 -7.43 4.39 1.02
N ARG A 70 -8.58 3.75 1.30
CA ARG A 70 -9.41 3.12 0.26
C ARG A 70 -10.03 4.15 -0.68
N GLU A 71 -10.52 5.27 -0.16
CA GLU A 71 -11.13 6.37 -0.92
C GLU A 71 -10.14 7.10 -1.84
N THR A 72 -8.85 6.99 -1.56
CA THR A 72 -7.79 7.72 -2.27
C THR A 72 -6.86 6.82 -3.08
N LEU A 73 -7.18 5.52 -3.17
CA LEU A 73 -6.34 4.52 -3.83
C LEU A 73 -6.07 4.80 -5.32
N ASP A 74 -6.98 5.51 -5.98
CA ASP A 74 -6.91 5.86 -7.40
C ASP A 74 -6.21 7.20 -7.66
N LYS A 75 -5.87 7.96 -6.63
CA LYS A 75 -5.21 9.27 -6.76
C LYS A 75 -3.71 9.10 -7.02
N ASN A 76 -3.20 9.84 -8.00
CA ASN A 76 -1.78 9.86 -8.32
C ASN A 76 -1.08 11.05 -7.64
N MET A 77 -0.21 10.77 -6.65
CA MET A 77 0.52 11.81 -5.89
C MET A 77 1.40 12.71 -6.78
N VAL A 78 1.94 12.18 -7.88
CA VAL A 78 2.84 12.94 -8.78
C VAL A 78 2.06 13.95 -9.63
N ASP A 79 0.77 13.70 -9.89
CA ASP A 79 -0.08 14.55 -10.73
C ASP A 79 -0.69 15.69 -9.91
N LYS A 80 0.14 16.70 -9.62
CA LYS A 80 -0.24 17.82 -8.74
C LYS A 80 -1.29 18.75 -9.34
N ASP A 81 -1.40 18.77 -10.67
CA ASP A 81 -2.39 19.60 -11.37
C ASP A 81 -3.79 18.97 -11.30
N GLU A 82 -3.89 17.65 -11.44
CA GLU A 82 -5.16 16.93 -11.32
C GLU A 82 -5.60 16.80 -9.85
N TYR A 83 -4.65 16.64 -8.92
CA TYR A 83 -4.92 16.45 -7.49
C TYR A 83 -4.32 17.55 -6.59
N PRO A 84 -4.72 18.83 -6.78
CA PRO A 84 -4.10 19.96 -6.09
C PRO A 84 -4.32 19.93 -4.57
N GLN A 85 -5.43 19.35 -4.10
CA GLN A 85 -5.68 19.19 -2.66
C GLN A 85 -4.78 18.12 -2.03
N THR A 86 -4.45 17.07 -2.77
CA THR A 86 -3.48 16.05 -2.32
C THR A 86 -2.09 16.68 -2.18
N ALA A 87 -1.67 17.47 -3.17
CA ALA A 87 -0.41 18.22 -3.13
C ALA A 87 -0.37 19.24 -1.98
N ALA A 88 -1.49 19.93 -1.72
CA ALA A 88 -1.60 20.87 -0.59
C ALA A 88 -1.50 20.16 0.77
N ILE A 89 -2.02 18.94 0.90
CA ILE A 89 -1.85 18.10 2.10
C ILE A 89 -0.38 17.72 2.27
N GLU A 90 0.31 17.30 1.20
CA GLU A 90 1.74 17.00 1.24
C GLU A 90 2.54 18.21 1.75
N ALA A 91 2.32 19.40 1.20
CA ALA A 91 3.01 20.62 1.62
C ALA A 91 2.76 20.95 3.11
N ARG A 92 1.53 20.78 3.60
CA ARG A 92 1.23 20.94 5.02
C ARG A 92 1.98 19.94 5.89
N CYS A 93 2.06 18.67 5.48
CA CYS A 93 2.82 17.66 6.21
C CYS A 93 4.31 18.00 6.28
N VAL A 94 4.90 18.51 5.19
CA VAL A 94 6.29 18.98 5.17
C VAL A 94 6.50 20.09 6.21
N HIS A 95 5.64 21.10 6.24
CA HIS A 95 5.78 22.21 7.19
C HIS A 95 5.54 21.77 8.65
N ILE A 96 4.59 20.86 8.90
CA ILE A 96 4.37 20.27 10.23
C ILE A 96 5.63 19.55 10.71
N LEU A 97 6.27 18.75 9.84
CA LEU A 97 7.52 18.04 10.19
C LEU A 97 8.69 19.01 10.36
N ALA A 98 8.78 20.05 9.53
CA ALA A 98 9.81 21.08 9.64
C ALA A 98 9.72 21.85 10.97
N ASP A 99 8.51 22.23 11.38
CA ASP A 99 8.23 22.86 12.67
C ASP A 99 8.58 21.90 13.82
N LEU A 100 8.15 20.65 13.75
CA LEU A 100 8.48 19.61 14.73
C LEU A 100 9.99 19.41 14.91
N TRP A 101 10.78 19.56 13.85
CA TRP A 101 12.24 19.48 13.88
C TRP A 101 12.96 20.80 14.14
N ASN A 102 12.22 21.86 14.52
CA ASN A 102 12.75 23.20 14.81
C ASN A 102 13.53 23.80 13.63
N SER A 103 13.05 23.61 12.40
CA SER A 103 13.61 24.27 11.22
C SER A 103 13.54 25.80 11.40
N PRO A 104 14.63 26.54 11.14
CA PRO A 104 14.62 28.00 11.25
C PRO A 104 13.67 28.68 10.26
N GLU A 105 13.28 27.98 9.19
CA GLU A 105 12.37 28.47 8.14
C GLU A 105 11.19 27.50 7.95
N ALA A 106 10.58 27.03 9.05
CA ALA A 106 9.51 26.01 8.99
C ALA A 106 8.38 26.32 8.00
N GLU A 107 7.95 27.59 7.90
CA GLU A 107 6.88 28.03 7.00
C GLU A 107 7.25 28.01 5.51
N ASN A 108 8.55 28.09 5.18
CA ASN A 108 9.06 28.15 3.81
C ASN A 108 10.03 27.00 3.51
N THR A 109 10.05 25.96 4.37
CA THR A 109 10.99 24.85 4.27
C THR A 109 10.74 24.06 2.99
N LEU A 110 11.81 23.82 2.24
CA LEU A 110 11.78 22.90 1.11
C LEU A 110 11.82 21.44 1.61
N GLY A 111 10.87 20.65 1.13
CA GLY A 111 10.79 19.22 1.43
C GLY A 111 9.81 18.52 0.50
N THR A 112 9.79 17.19 0.55
CA THR A 112 8.91 16.36 -0.28
C THR A 112 8.57 15.08 0.46
N SER A 113 7.41 14.49 0.15
CA SER A 113 7.16 13.10 0.53
C SER A 113 8.04 12.15 -0.28
N THR A 114 8.31 10.99 0.29
CA THR A 114 9.07 9.89 -0.34
C THR A 114 8.41 8.57 0.01
N THR A 115 8.65 7.53 -0.77
CA THR A 115 8.12 6.18 -0.49
C THR A 115 8.65 5.63 0.84
N GLY A 116 9.87 6.01 1.22
CA GLY A 116 10.49 5.64 2.48
C GLY A 116 11.83 6.34 2.70
N SER A 117 12.43 6.08 3.87
CA SER A 117 13.68 6.75 4.28
C SER A 117 14.87 6.48 3.36
N SER A 118 14.88 5.38 2.61
CA SER A 118 15.93 5.09 1.63
C SER A 118 15.98 6.12 0.51
N GLU A 119 14.83 6.48 -0.07
CA GLU A 119 14.71 7.52 -1.08
C GLU A 119 15.07 8.90 -0.50
N ALA A 120 14.58 9.22 0.70
CA ALA A 120 14.92 10.46 1.38
C ALA A 120 16.44 10.59 1.65
N ALA A 121 17.09 9.51 2.10
CA ALA A 121 18.53 9.48 2.36
C ALA A 121 19.34 9.64 1.07
N MET A 122 18.90 9.04 -0.04
CA MET A 122 19.55 9.20 -1.34
C MET A 122 19.43 10.64 -1.85
N LEU A 123 18.24 11.25 -1.76
CA LEU A 123 18.03 12.66 -2.15
C LEU A 123 18.89 13.60 -1.28
N GLY A 124 18.89 13.41 0.04
CA GLY A 124 19.74 14.17 0.95
C GLY A 124 21.24 13.99 0.66
N GLY A 125 21.66 12.75 0.38
CA GLY A 125 23.04 12.44 0.01
C GLY A 125 23.47 13.10 -1.30
N MET A 126 22.61 13.11 -2.32
CA MET A 126 22.87 13.82 -3.58
C MET A 126 22.96 15.34 -3.36
N ALA A 127 22.08 15.91 -2.54
CA ALA A 127 22.14 17.33 -2.21
C ALA A 127 23.45 17.71 -1.49
N LEU A 128 23.92 16.86 -0.56
CA LEU A 128 25.21 17.04 0.10
C LEU A 128 26.39 16.91 -0.87
N LEU A 129 26.35 15.91 -1.74
CA LEU A 129 27.39 15.68 -2.76
C LEU A 129 27.52 16.87 -3.72
N TRP A 130 26.40 17.46 -4.16
CA TRP A 130 26.41 18.61 -5.07
C TRP A 130 26.81 19.91 -4.40
N LYS A 131 26.63 20.03 -3.08
CA LYS A 131 27.01 21.21 -2.32
C LYS A 131 28.49 21.22 -1.93
N TRP A 132 29.09 20.05 -1.77
CA TRP A 132 30.49 19.86 -1.37
C TRP A 132 31.45 20.20 -2.51
#